data_AF-A0A942NUT1-F1
#
_entry.id   AF-A0A942NUT1-F1
#
_cell.length_a   1.000
_cell.length_b   1.000
_cell.length_c   1.000
_cell.angle_alpha   90.00
_cell.angle_beta   90.00
_cell.angle_gamma   90.00
#
_symmetry.space_group_name_H-M   'P 1'
#
loop_
_entity.id
_entity.type
_entity.pdbx_description
1 polymer ?
#
loop_
_entity_poly.entity_id
_entity_poly.type
_entity_poly.pdbx_seq_one_letter_code
_entity_poly.pdbx_strand_id
1 'polypeptide(L)'
;MSNATITYASITKKIIMSLVGLFLTSFLVVHLAINLLILFDDSRQLFNEAAHFMATNPLIQTFQWVLFLGFIIHIILGIVLQIQNWMARPVKYNKKHASELSFFSKYMIHTGAIVLIFLIIHFANFFVKAKFGSLGHIQYDTGSFEDLGLLVVNLFKDGYYVIFYVVAILLLGFHLDHGFQSAFQSLGLNHSRYTPAIKLIGTLFSIAITAGYIAIPIVIYFFK
;
A
#
# COMPACT_ATOMS: atom_id res chain seq x y z
N MET A 1 23.43 29.07 -19.78
CA MET A 1 23.71 27.67 -19.40
C MET A 1 22.43 26.89 -19.56
N SER A 2 22.36 25.98 -20.54
CA SER A 2 21.21 25.11 -20.75
C SER A 2 21.19 24.07 -19.62
N ASN A 3 20.36 24.31 -18.61
CA ASN A 3 20.02 23.27 -17.64
C ASN A 3 19.24 22.20 -18.40
N ALA A 4 19.94 21.16 -18.88
CA ALA A 4 19.34 19.97 -19.44
C ALA A 4 18.71 19.13 -18.32
N THR A 5 17.76 19.72 -17.59
CA THR A 5 16.76 18.95 -16.86
C THR A 5 15.93 18.24 -17.91
N ILE A 6 16.14 16.93 -18.05
CA ILE A 6 15.26 16.05 -18.83
C ILE A 6 13.85 16.21 -18.28
N THR A 7 13.07 17.07 -18.94
CA THR A 7 11.71 17.39 -18.55
C THR A 7 10.82 16.36 -19.22
N TYR A 8 10.59 15.23 -18.55
CA TYR A 8 9.64 14.25 -19.04
C TYR A 8 8.26 14.88 -19.24
N ALA A 9 7.64 14.56 -20.38
CA ALA A 9 6.27 14.93 -20.68
C ALA A 9 5.32 14.42 -19.58
N SER A 10 4.21 15.14 -19.35
CA SER A 10 3.21 14.77 -18.34
C SER A 10 2.68 13.34 -18.54
N ILE A 11 2.56 12.90 -19.79
CA ILE A 11 2.12 11.54 -20.13
C ILE A 11 3.09 10.47 -19.65
N THR A 12 4.41 10.66 -19.84
CA THR A 12 5.44 9.71 -19.39
C THR A 12 5.38 9.52 -17.87
N LYS A 13 5.23 10.62 -17.12
CA LYS A 13 5.10 10.56 -15.66
C LYS A 13 3.86 9.77 -15.22
N LYS A 14 2.74 9.94 -15.92
CA LYS A 14 1.50 9.20 -15.64
C LYS A 14 1.62 7.71 -15.96
N ILE A 15 2.30 7.36 -17.05
CA ILE A 15 2.59 5.95 -17.39
C ILE A 15 3.46 5.32 -16.31
N ILE A 16 4.56 5.96 -15.92
CA ILE A 16 5.45 5.47 -14.85
C ILE A 16 4.68 5.33 -13.53
N MET A 17 3.91 6.35 -13.15
CA MET A 17 3.06 6.33 -11.94
C MET A 17 2.10 5.14 -11.94
N SER A 18 1.54 4.79 -13.10
CA SER A 18 0.59 3.69 -13.27
C SER A 18 1.27 2.33 -13.15
N LEU A 19 2.40 2.14 -13.83
CA LEU A 19 3.18 0.89 -13.77
C LEU A 19 3.66 0.63 -12.34
N VAL A 20 4.23 1.65 -11.68
CA VAL A 20 4.67 1.54 -10.29
C VAL A 20 3.49 1.30 -9.35
N GLY A 21 2.36 1.99 -9.55
CA GLY A 21 1.15 1.77 -8.74
C GLY A 21 0.61 0.34 -8.85
N LEU A 22 0.59 -0.25 -10.04
CA LEU A 22 0.17 -1.64 -10.25
C LEU A 22 1.17 -2.63 -9.63
N PHE A 23 2.47 -2.35 -9.70
CA PHE A 23 3.50 -3.13 -9.00
C PHE A 23 3.33 -3.08 -7.47
N LEU A 24 3.11 -1.90 -6.88
CA LEU A 24 2.84 -1.77 -5.44
C LEU A 24 1.54 -2.48 -5.04
N THR A 25 0.56 -2.52 -5.95
CA THR A 25 -0.70 -3.23 -5.75
C THR A 25 -0.51 -4.75 -5.68
N SER A 26 0.35 -5.33 -6.53
CA SER A 26 0.64 -6.77 -6.46
C SER A 26 1.39 -7.15 -5.19
N PHE A 27 2.26 -6.27 -4.68
CA PHE A 27 2.90 -6.44 -3.37
C PHE A 27 1.87 -6.55 -2.23
N LEU A 28 0.82 -5.72 -2.23
CA LEU A 28 -0.22 -5.79 -1.19
C LEU A 28 -0.90 -7.17 -1.13
N VAL A 29 -1.04 -7.86 -2.26
CA VAL A 29 -1.62 -9.22 -2.30
C VAL A 29 -0.73 -10.21 -1.54
N VAL A 30 0.56 -10.25 -1.89
CA VAL A 30 1.52 -11.15 -1.24
C VAL A 30 1.67 -10.80 0.23
N HIS A 31 1.78 -9.50 0.54
CA HIS A 31 1.90 -9.03 1.90
C HIS A 31 0.68 -9.40 2.75
N LEU A 32 -0.53 -9.20 2.24
CA LEU A 32 -1.76 -9.61 2.94
C LEU A 32 -1.81 -11.13 3.15
N ALA A 33 -1.48 -11.92 2.11
CA ALA A 33 -1.53 -13.38 2.19
C ALA A 33 -0.64 -13.93 3.31
N ILE A 34 0.60 -13.46 3.42
CA ILE A 34 1.50 -13.87 4.52
C ILE A 34 0.98 -13.36 5.87
N ASN A 35 0.46 -12.13 5.94
CA ASN A 35 -0.03 -11.57 7.20
C ASN A 35 -1.29 -12.28 7.72
N LEU A 36 -2.16 -12.79 6.85
CA LEU A 36 -3.34 -13.55 7.26
C LEU A 36 -2.99 -14.86 7.97
N LEU A 37 -1.78 -15.42 7.76
CA LEU A 37 -1.32 -16.63 8.45
C LEU A 37 -1.35 -16.48 9.98
N ILE A 38 -1.17 -15.27 10.51
CA ILE A 38 -1.24 -15.01 11.95
C ILE A 38 -2.63 -15.30 12.54
N LEU A 39 -3.67 -15.28 11.70
CA LEU A 39 -5.03 -15.53 12.13
C LEU A 39 -5.35 -17.03 12.21
N PHE A 40 -4.70 -17.85 11.39
CA PHE A 40 -4.98 -19.28 11.27
C PHE A 40 -4.23 -20.17 12.25
N ASP A 41 -3.22 -19.63 12.95
CA ASP A 41 -2.38 -20.39 13.86
C ASP A 41 -2.09 -19.60 15.14
N ASP A 42 -2.60 -20.10 16.28
CA ASP A 42 -2.41 -19.48 17.60
C ASP A 42 -0.98 -19.60 18.12
N SER A 43 -0.22 -20.61 17.65
CA SER A 43 1.20 -20.79 18.00
C SER A 43 2.11 -19.80 17.29
N ARG A 44 1.58 -19.10 16.25
CA ARG A 44 2.28 -18.17 15.37
C ARG A 44 3.34 -18.82 14.48
N GLN A 45 3.46 -20.15 14.49
CA GLN A 45 4.44 -20.90 13.73
C GLN A 45 4.32 -20.62 12.23
N LEU A 46 3.12 -20.74 11.65
CA LEU A 46 2.91 -20.49 10.21
C LEU A 46 3.36 -19.08 9.79
N PHE A 47 3.07 -18.07 10.60
CA PHE A 47 3.49 -16.71 10.33
C PHE A 47 5.01 -16.54 10.48
N ASN A 48 5.60 -17.06 11.55
CA ASN A 48 7.04 -16.91 11.84
C ASN A 48 7.91 -17.66 10.81
N GLU A 49 7.53 -18.87 10.40
CA GLU A 49 8.21 -19.61 9.33
C GLU A 49 8.11 -18.87 7.99
N ALA A 50 6.92 -18.38 7.64
CA ALA A 50 6.73 -17.62 6.41
C ALA A 50 7.51 -16.30 6.43
N ALA A 51 7.51 -15.57 7.55
CA ALA A 51 8.29 -14.35 7.73
C ALA A 51 9.79 -14.62 7.62
N HIS A 52 10.27 -15.72 8.20
CA HIS A 52 11.67 -16.14 8.07
C HIS A 52 12.04 -16.48 6.62
N PHE A 53 11.18 -17.17 5.89
CA PHE A 53 11.38 -17.42 4.46
C PHE A 53 11.48 -16.10 3.67
N MET A 54 10.59 -15.14 3.93
CA MET A 54 10.63 -13.83 3.27
C MET A 54 11.92 -13.07 3.60
N ALA A 55 12.41 -13.17 4.85
CA ALA A 55 13.60 -12.46 5.31
C ALA A 55 14.93 -13.10 4.86
N THR A 56 14.94 -14.40 4.51
CA THR A 56 16.16 -15.12 4.15
C THR A 56 16.30 -15.40 2.66
N ASN A 57 15.18 -15.45 1.92
CA ASN A 57 15.22 -15.72 0.49
C ASN A 57 15.90 -14.59 -0.31
N PRO A 58 17.00 -14.85 -1.05
CA PRO A 58 17.75 -13.80 -1.75
C PRO A 58 16.95 -13.04 -2.82
N LEU A 59 16.04 -13.73 -3.50
CA LEU A 59 15.16 -13.10 -4.50
C LEU A 59 14.25 -12.09 -3.82
N ILE A 60 13.60 -12.48 -2.72
CA ILE A 60 12.67 -11.62 -1.97
C ILE A 60 13.41 -10.42 -1.37
N GLN A 61 14.60 -10.65 -0.81
CA GLN A 61 15.43 -9.57 -0.28
C GLN A 61 15.89 -8.57 -1.37
N THR A 62 16.10 -9.03 -2.59
CA THR A 62 16.36 -8.15 -3.74
C THR A 62 15.12 -7.32 -4.08
N PHE A 63 13.96 -7.97 -4.18
CA PHE A 63 12.68 -7.30 -4.45
C PHE A 63 12.27 -6.33 -3.33
N GLN A 64 12.71 -6.53 -2.09
CA GLN A 64 12.50 -5.58 -1.00
C GLN A 64 13.06 -4.20 -1.38
N TRP A 65 14.30 -4.12 -1.90
CA TRP A 65 14.89 -2.85 -2.33
C TRP A 65 14.22 -2.25 -3.56
N VAL A 66 13.79 -3.09 -4.50
CA VAL A 66 12.98 -2.66 -5.66
C VAL A 66 11.66 -2.07 -5.18
N LEU A 67 11.03 -2.66 -4.16
CA LEU A 67 9.80 -2.16 -3.56
C LEU A 67 9.99 -0.79 -2.90
N PHE A 68 11.05 -0.60 -2.11
CA PHE A 68 11.41 0.70 -1.53
C PHE A 68 11.58 1.77 -2.61
N LEU A 69 12.31 1.44 -3.69
CA LEU A 69 12.47 2.33 -4.82
C LEU A 69 11.12 2.65 -5.49
N GLY A 70 10.25 1.65 -5.65
CA GLY A 70 8.88 1.80 -6.14
C GLY A 70 8.08 2.78 -5.30
N PHE A 71 8.08 2.66 -3.97
CA PHE A 71 7.43 3.61 -3.08
C PHE A 71 7.95 5.04 -3.27
N ILE A 72 9.27 5.23 -3.28
CA ILE A 72 9.90 6.54 -3.44
C ILE A 72 9.48 7.18 -4.78
N ILE A 73 9.57 6.43 -5.88
CA ILE A 73 9.17 6.90 -7.21
C ILE A 73 7.69 7.27 -7.22
N HIS A 74 6.81 6.42 -6.67
CA HIS A 74 5.38 6.65 -6.62
C HIS A 74 5.02 7.93 -5.85
N ILE A 75 5.62 8.11 -4.66
CA ILE A 75 5.38 9.28 -3.80
C ILE A 75 5.88 10.56 -4.48
N ILE A 76 7.12 10.57 -4.98
CA ILE A 76 7.71 11.75 -5.62
C ILE A 76 6.91 12.13 -6.87
N LEU A 77 6.62 11.18 -7.76
CA LEU A 77 5.84 11.46 -8.96
C LEU A 77 4.42 11.91 -8.64
N GLY A 78 3.78 11.32 -7.63
CA GLY A 78 2.47 11.74 -7.14
C GLY A 78 2.47 13.21 -6.70
N ILE A 79 3.45 13.62 -5.89
CA ILE A 79 3.61 15.01 -5.44
C ILE A 79 3.91 15.94 -6.62
N VAL A 80 4.84 15.57 -7.50
CA VAL A 80 5.19 16.38 -8.68
C VAL A 80 3.97 16.59 -9.57
N LEU A 81 3.21 15.53 -9.86
CA LEU A 81 1.98 15.62 -10.66
C LEU A 81 0.93 16.49 -9.97
N GLN A 82 0.80 16.42 -8.64
CA GLN A 82 -0.12 17.27 -7.90
C GLN A 82 0.27 18.75 -7.96
N ILE A 83 1.55 19.08 -7.79
CA ILE A 83 2.06 20.45 -7.92
C ILE A 83 1.82 20.97 -9.33
N GLN A 84 2.13 20.17 -10.36
CA GLN A 84 1.87 20.52 -11.75
C GLN A 84 0.36 20.76 -12.00
N ASN A 85 -0.51 19.96 -11.40
CA ASN A 85 -1.97 20.12 -11.50
C ASN A 85 -2.46 21.43 -10.86
N TRP A 86 -1.83 21.88 -9.78
CA TRP A 86 -2.13 23.17 -9.13
C TRP A 86 -1.57 24.35 -9.94
N MET A 87 -0.34 24.26 -10.42
CA MET A 87 0.29 25.30 -11.26
C MET A 87 -0.46 25.51 -12.58
N ALA A 88 -1.01 24.43 -13.17
CA ALA A 88 -1.83 24.52 -14.37
C ALA A 88 -3.22 25.14 -14.12
N ARG A 89 -3.62 25.34 -12.86
CA ARG A 89 -4.94 25.86 -12.47
C ARG A 89 -4.83 26.94 -11.37
N PRO A 90 -4.24 28.10 -11.68
CA PRO A 90 -4.07 29.20 -10.71
C PRO A 90 -5.40 29.89 -10.33
N VAL A 91 -6.39 29.89 -11.23
CA VAL A 91 -7.73 30.44 -10.99
C VAL A 91 -8.74 29.29 -10.97
N LYS A 92 -9.56 29.20 -9.92
CA LYS A 92 -10.61 28.18 -9.81
C LYS A 92 -11.72 28.45 -10.84
N TYR A 93 -12.31 27.39 -11.39
CA TYR A 93 -13.42 27.53 -12.33
C TYR A 93 -14.60 28.27 -11.70
N ASN A 94 -15.14 29.23 -12.44
CA ASN A 94 -16.27 30.06 -12.02
C ASN A 94 -17.60 29.27 -11.97
N LYS A 95 -17.64 28.08 -12.61
CA LYS A 95 -18.75 27.13 -12.56
C LYS A 95 -18.22 25.76 -12.14
N LYS A 96 -18.92 25.09 -11.22
CA LYS A 96 -18.71 23.65 -10.98
C LYS A 96 -19.16 22.91 -12.23
N HIS A 97 -18.23 22.49 -13.09
CA HIS A 97 -18.57 21.52 -14.13
C HIS A 97 -19.04 20.23 -13.46
N ALA A 98 -20.09 19.62 -13.99
CA ALA A 98 -20.40 18.21 -13.79
C ALA A 98 -19.26 17.41 -14.44
N SER A 99 -18.15 17.30 -13.71
CA SER A 99 -17.00 16.52 -14.14
C SER A 99 -17.33 15.06 -13.90
N GLU A 100 -17.16 14.20 -14.91
CA GLU A 100 -17.24 12.74 -14.76
C GLU A 100 -16.11 12.14 -13.89
N LEU A 101 -15.26 12.98 -13.29
CA LEU A 101 -14.22 12.53 -12.38
C LEU A 101 -14.87 12.06 -11.07
N SER A 102 -14.48 10.85 -10.65
CA SER A 102 -14.87 10.27 -9.36
C SER A 102 -14.60 11.26 -8.22
N PHE A 103 -15.51 11.32 -7.25
CA PHE A 103 -15.41 12.18 -6.06
C PHE A 103 -14.05 12.04 -5.36
N PHE A 104 -13.51 10.82 -5.30
CA PHE A 104 -12.24 10.52 -4.64
C PHE A 104 -11.01 11.06 -5.39
N SER A 105 -11.12 11.36 -6.69
CA SER A 105 -10.04 11.96 -7.47
C SER A 105 -9.55 13.29 -6.88
N LYS A 106 -10.47 14.07 -6.31
CA LYS A 106 -10.17 15.35 -5.64
C LYS A 106 -9.35 15.19 -4.36
N TYR A 107 -9.43 14.02 -3.73
CA TYR A 107 -8.81 13.73 -2.44
C TYR A 107 -7.59 12.80 -2.56
N MET A 108 -7.13 12.47 -3.77
CA MET A 108 -6.03 11.53 -3.97
C MET A 108 -4.72 11.91 -3.28
N ILE A 109 -4.33 13.19 -3.30
CA ILE A 109 -3.14 13.63 -2.57
C ILE A 109 -3.33 13.53 -1.05
N HIS A 110 -4.54 13.72 -0.55
CA HIS A 110 -4.85 13.67 0.88
C HIS A 110 -4.83 12.22 1.38
N THR A 111 -5.47 11.30 0.66
CA THR A 111 -5.39 9.86 0.97
C THR A 111 -3.95 9.37 0.86
N GLY A 112 -3.19 9.80 -0.16
CA GLY A 112 -1.77 9.48 -0.30
C GLY A 112 -0.91 9.99 0.86
N ALA A 113 -1.15 11.21 1.35
CA ALA A 113 -0.44 11.75 2.50
C ALA A 113 -0.72 10.95 3.80
N ILE A 114 -1.97 10.55 4.03
CA ILE A 114 -2.32 9.72 5.18
C ILE A 114 -1.71 8.32 5.06
N VAL A 115 -1.73 7.72 3.86
CA VAL A 115 -1.06 6.45 3.59
C VAL A 115 0.45 6.57 3.83
N LEU A 116 1.09 7.69 3.52
CA LEU A 116 2.50 7.92 3.82
C LEU A 116 2.77 7.96 5.34
N ILE A 117 1.94 8.66 6.11
CA ILE A 117 2.04 8.69 7.57
C ILE A 117 1.87 7.28 8.14
N PHE A 118 0.86 6.54 7.65
CA PHE A 118 0.64 5.15 7.98
C PHE A 118 1.87 4.29 7.65
N LEU A 119 2.47 4.44 6.47
CA LEU A 119 3.65 3.69 6.05
C LEU A 119 4.86 3.94 6.97
N ILE A 120 5.09 5.19 7.39
CA ILE A 120 6.17 5.55 8.32
C ILE A 120 5.95 4.85 9.68
N ILE A 121 4.74 4.96 10.23
CA ILE A 121 4.38 4.32 11.51
C ILE A 121 4.44 2.80 11.39
N HIS A 122 3.97 2.25 10.28
CA HIS A 122 4.02 0.81 9.98
C HIS A 122 5.47 0.30 9.93
N PHE A 123 6.37 1.01 9.25
CA PHE A 123 7.79 0.66 9.22
C PHE A 123 8.45 0.77 10.59
N ALA A 124 8.14 1.80 11.37
CA ALA A 124 8.66 1.92 12.74
C ALA A 124 8.18 0.77 13.64
N ASN A 125 6.91 0.37 13.49
CA ASN A 125 6.33 -0.70 14.30
C ASN A 125 6.86 -2.09 13.94
N PHE A 126 7.14 -2.34 12.66
CA PHE A 126 7.48 -3.68 12.17
C PHE A 126 8.84 -3.74 11.50
N PHE A 127 9.02 -3.07 10.35
CA PHE A 127 10.23 -3.20 9.54
C PHE A 127 11.52 -2.88 10.31
N VAL A 128 11.55 -1.76 11.04
CA VAL A 128 12.72 -1.33 11.81
C VAL A 128 13.02 -2.31 12.94
N LYS A 129 11.98 -2.76 13.66
CA LYS A 129 12.14 -3.73 14.75
C LYS A 129 12.57 -5.11 14.24
N ALA A 130 12.05 -5.55 13.10
CA ALA A 130 12.44 -6.80 12.45
C ALA A 130 13.87 -6.76 11.93
N LYS A 131 14.30 -5.63 11.33
CA LYS A 131 15.60 -5.55 10.66
C LYS A 131 16.75 -5.18 11.59
N PHE A 132 16.48 -4.35 12.60
CA PHE A 132 17.50 -3.73 13.45
C PHE A 132 17.22 -3.88 14.95
N GLY A 133 16.03 -4.37 15.33
CA GLY A 133 15.70 -4.64 16.72
C GLY A 133 16.28 -5.97 17.19
N SER A 134 16.29 -6.17 18.50
CA SER A 134 16.55 -7.48 19.11
C SER A 134 15.21 -8.14 19.38
N LEU A 135 14.84 -9.09 18.52
CA LEU A 135 13.64 -9.91 18.70
C LEU A 135 13.99 -11.19 19.45
N GLY A 136 13.10 -11.59 20.36
CA GLY A 136 13.17 -12.91 20.97
C GLY A 136 13.01 -14.00 19.91
N HIS A 137 13.60 -15.16 20.18
CA HIS A 137 13.41 -16.33 19.36
C HIS A 137 12.39 -17.27 20.00
N ILE A 138 11.65 -17.99 19.16
CA ILE A 138 10.73 -19.04 19.55
C ILE A 138 11.17 -20.35 18.90
N GLN A 139 11.08 -21.44 19.66
CA GLN A 139 11.43 -22.78 19.20
C GLN A 139 10.18 -23.53 18.76
N TYR A 140 10.19 -24.01 17.52
CA TYR A 140 9.22 -24.97 16.98
C TYR A 140 9.94 -26.27 16.62
N ASP A 141 9.18 -27.32 16.30
CA ASP A 141 9.73 -28.59 15.84
C ASP A 141 10.54 -28.45 14.53
N THR A 142 10.22 -27.42 13.73
CA THR A 142 10.87 -27.09 12.46
C THR A 142 12.14 -26.24 12.62
N GLY A 143 12.41 -25.68 13.81
CA GLY A 143 13.59 -24.86 14.07
C GLY A 143 13.37 -23.70 15.04
N SER A 144 14.41 -22.88 15.17
CA SER A 144 14.39 -21.63 15.95
C SER A 144 14.16 -20.44 15.02
N PHE A 145 13.21 -19.57 15.35
CA PHE A 145 12.82 -18.43 14.51
C PHE A 145 12.65 -17.16 15.34
N GLU A 146 12.86 -15.99 14.74
CA GLU A 146 12.47 -14.71 15.37
C GLU A 146 10.94 -14.66 15.56
N ASP A 147 10.47 -14.29 16.76
CA ASP A 147 9.03 -14.24 17.06
C ASP A 147 8.40 -12.91 16.59
N LEU A 148 8.39 -12.71 15.27
CA LEU A 148 7.73 -11.57 14.63
C LEU A 148 6.21 -11.59 14.84
N GLY A 149 5.61 -12.77 14.92
CA GLY A 149 4.20 -12.93 15.20
C GLY A 149 3.82 -12.33 16.55
N LEU A 150 4.65 -12.53 17.58
CA LEU A 150 4.42 -11.93 18.90
C LEU A 150 4.47 -10.40 18.83
N LEU A 151 5.35 -9.82 18.03
CA LEU A 151 5.38 -8.37 17.79
C LEU A 151 4.05 -7.87 17.19
N VAL A 152 3.49 -8.58 16.21
CA VAL A 152 2.20 -8.26 15.60
C VAL A 152 1.06 -8.37 16.61
N VAL A 153 0.98 -9.48 17.33
CA VAL A 153 -0.07 -9.71 18.34
C VAL A 153 -0.02 -8.63 19.42
N ASN A 154 1.16 -8.35 19.96
CA ASN A 154 1.31 -7.35 21.03
C ASN A 154 0.93 -5.94 20.58
N LEU A 155 1.27 -5.55 19.35
CA LEU A 155 0.88 -4.22 18.84
C LEU A 155 -0.65 -4.08 18.80
N PHE A 156 -1.36 -5.12 18.35
CA PHE A 156 -2.80 -5.07 18.18
C PHE A 156 -3.60 -5.45 19.43
N LYS A 157 -2.96 -5.70 20.57
CA LYS A 157 -3.63 -5.66 21.89
C LYS A 157 -3.89 -4.25 22.38
N ASP A 158 -3.22 -3.25 21.81
CA ASP A 158 -3.48 -1.85 22.08
C ASP A 158 -4.58 -1.33 21.12
N GLY A 159 -5.74 -1.00 21.69
CA GLY A 159 -6.90 -0.51 20.95
C GLY A 159 -6.66 0.78 20.19
N TYR A 160 -5.70 1.62 20.61
CA TYR A 160 -5.34 2.83 19.86
C TYR A 160 -4.70 2.48 18.52
N TYR A 161 -3.82 1.48 18.49
CA TYR A 161 -3.24 0.98 17.24
C TYR A 161 -4.29 0.29 16.37
N VAL A 162 -5.23 -0.46 16.95
CA VAL A 162 -6.34 -1.08 16.20
C VAL A 162 -7.14 -0.01 15.46
N ILE A 163 -7.63 1.02 16.17
CA ILE A 163 -8.42 2.10 15.57
C ILE A 163 -7.61 2.83 14.49
N PHE A 164 -6.35 3.19 14.79
CA PHE A 164 -5.48 3.88 13.85
C PHE A 164 -5.27 3.06 12.56
N TYR A 165 -4.93 1.77 12.68
CA TYR A 165 -4.70 0.91 11.52
C TYR A 165 -5.98 0.72 10.71
N VAL A 166 -7.14 0.49 11.34
CA VAL A 166 -8.41 0.33 10.62
C VAL A 166 -8.74 1.58 9.80
N VAL A 167 -8.64 2.77 10.39
CA VAL A 167 -8.91 4.04 9.68
C VAL A 167 -7.90 4.25 8.55
N ALA A 168 -6.61 4.01 8.79
CA ALA A 168 -5.57 4.14 7.77
C ALA A 168 -5.79 3.17 6.59
N ILE A 169 -6.16 1.93 6.87
CA ILE A 169 -6.42 0.90 5.84
C ILE A 169 -7.69 1.22 5.05
N LEU A 170 -8.74 1.76 5.67
CA LEU A 170 -9.92 2.26 4.93
C LEU A 170 -9.54 3.36 3.93
N LEU A 171 -8.70 4.30 4.34
CA LEU A 171 -8.20 5.37 3.47
C LEU A 171 -7.27 4.83 2.37
N LEU A 172 -6.45 3.82 2.68
CA LEU A 172 -5.70 3.07 1.68
C LEU A 172 -6.64 2.38 0.68
N GLY A 173 -7.76 1.82 1.13
CA GLY A 173 -8.78 1.21 0.28
C GLY A 173 -9.34 2.18 -0.76
N PHE A 174 -9.67 3.41 -0.34
CA PHE A 174 -10.09 4.47 -1.28
C PHE A 174 -8.97 4.89 -2.23
N HIS A 175 -7.74 5.00 -1.72
CA HIS A 175 -6.56 5.31 -2.54
C HIS A 175 -6.34 4.23 -3.61
N LEU A 176 -6.49 2.96 -3.24
CA LEU A 176 -6.30 1.80 -4.09
C LEU A 176 -7.38 1.68 -5.16
N ASP A 177 -8.67 1.84 -4.81
CA ASP A 177 -9.78 1.79 -5.76
C ASP A 177 -9.63 2.82 -6.87
N HIS A 178 -9.34 4.08 -6.51
CA HIS A 178 -9.10 5.11 -7.50
C HIS A 178 -7.79 4.88 -8.26
N GLY A 179 -6.71 4.52 -7.56
CA GLY A 179 -5.38 4.30 -8.14
C GLY A 179 -5.38 3.20 -9.20
N PHE A 180 -6.04 2.07 -8.91
CA PHE A 180 -6.17 0.95 -9.82
C PHE A 180 -6.86 1.38 -11.12
N GLN A 181 -8.05 1.96 -11.03
CA GLN A 181 -8.81 2.41 -12.21
C GLN A 181 -8.04 3.46 -13.03
N SER A 182 -7.39 4.41 -12.35
CA SER A 182 -6.62 5.48 -12.99
C SER A 182 -5.37 4.98 -13.70
N ALA A 183 -4.78 3.88 -13.22
CA ALA A 183 -3.62 3.26 -13.84
C ALA A 183 -3.95 2.74 -15.25
N PHE A 184 -5.04 1.98 -15.39
CA PHE A 184 -5.47 1.48 -16.71
C PHE A 184 -5.83 2.62 -17.67
N GLN A 185 -6.48 3.67 -17.18
CA GLN A 185 -6.78 4.84 -18.01
C GLN A 185 -5.49 5.52 -18.52
N SER A 186 -4.49 5.69 -17.66
CA SER A 186 -3.21 6.31 -18.01
C SER A 186 -2.35 5.46 -18.94
N LEU A 187 -2.55 4.15 -18.94
CA LEU A 187 -1.94 3.21 -19.90
C LEU A 187 -2.68 3.16 -21.25
N GLY A 188 -3.74 3.97 -21.43
CA GLY A 188 -4.52 4.01 -22.67
C GLY A 188 -5.57 2.89 -22.79
N LEU A 189 -5.75 2.10 -21.73
CA LEU A 189 -6.75 1.03 -21.66
C LEU A 189 -8.10 1.59 -21.19
N ASN A 190 -8.57 2.69 -21.77
CA ASN A 190 -9.91 3.21 -21.55
C ASN A 190 -10.77 3.01 -22.80
N HIS A 191 -11.81 2.19 -22.70
CA HIS A 191 -12.73 1.89 -23.80
C HIS A 191 -14.10 1.44 -23.26
N SER A 192 -15.19 1.82 -23.93
CA SER A 192 -16.56 1.55 -23.51
C SER A 192 -16.84 0.08 -23.17
N ARG A 193 -16.20 -0.85 -23.88
CA ARG A 193 -16.35 -2.30 -23.69
C ARG A 193 -15.74 -2.85 -22.40
N TYR A 194 -14.55 -2.39 -21.99
CA TYR A 194 -13.79 -3.02 -20.90
C TYR A 194 -13.57 -2.10 -19.69
N THR A 195 -13.73 -0.78 -19.83
CA THR A 195 -13.69 0.16 -18.70
C THR A 195 -14.68 -0.21 -17.58
N PRO A 196 -15.94 -0.60 -17.85
CA PRO A 196 -16.85 -1.02 -16.77
C PRO A 196 -16.33 -2.22 -15.98
N ALA A 197 -15.75 -3.22 -16.67
CA ALA A 197 -15.17 -4.39 -16.03
C ALA A 197 -13.93 -4.05 -15.20
N ILE A 198 -13.03 -3.20 -15.72
CA ILE A 198 -11.84 -2.74 -14.98
C ILE A 198 -12.24 -2.01 -13.70
N LYS A 199 -13.27 -1.17 -13.75
CA LYS A 199 -13.79 -0.48 -12.57
C LYS A 199 -14.35 -1.46 -11.55
N LEU A 200 -15.20 -2.38 -11.98
CA LEU A 200 -15.76 -3.40 -11.09
C LEU A 200 -14.67 -4.26 -10.43
N ILE A 201 -13.71 -4.76 -11.21
CA ILE A 201 -12.59 -5.57 -10.72
C ILE A 201 -11.75 -4.75 -9.74
N GLY A 202 -11.41 -3.50 -10.08
CA GLY A 202 -10.66 -2.62 -9.20
C GLY A 202 -11.35 -2.38 -7.86
N THR A 203 -12.67 -2.14 -7.87
CA THR A 203 -13.45 -1.94 -6.64
C THR A 203 -13.53 -3.21 -5.81
N LEU A 204 -13.83 -4.37 -6.41
CA LEU A 204 -13.87 -5.64 -5.70
C LEU A 204 -12.51 -5.99 -5.09
N PHE A 205 -11.44 -5.78 -5.86
CA PHE A 205 -10.07 -5.97 -5.42
C PHE A 205 -9.76 -5.08 -4.21
N SER A 206 -10.06 -3.79 -4.28
CA SER A 206 -9.80 -2.86 -3.18
C SER A 206 -10.60 -3.19 -1.93
N ILE A 207 -11.87 -3.60 -2.07
CA ILE A 207 -12.70 -4.06 -0.96
C ILE A 207 -12.08 -5.30 -0.31
N ALA A 208 -11.68 -6.30 -1.10
CA ALA A 208 -11.09 -7.54 -0.59
C ALA A 208 -9.78 -7.28 0.16
N ILE A 209 -8.87 -6.48 -0.41
CA ILE A 209 -7.61 -6.10 0.24
C ILE A 209 -7.87 -5.35 1.54
N THR A 210 -8.76 -4.35 1.51
CA THR A 210 -9.11 -3.53 2.68
C THR A 210 -9.70 -4.39 3.79
N ALA A 211 -10.67 -5.24 3.46
CA ALA A 211 -11.33 -6.12 4.43
C ALA A 211 -10.34 -7.12 5.04
N GLY A 212 -9.47 -7.73 4.23
CA GLY A 212 -8.45 -8.66 4.72
C GLY A 212 -7.47 -8.01 5.68
N TYR A 213 -6.97 -6.81 5.36
CA TYR A 213 -6.07 -6.09 6.26
C TYR A 213 -6.76 -5.60 7.54
N ILE A 214 -8.02 -5.17 7.47
CA ILE A 214 -8.80 -4.76 8.64
C ILE A 214 -9.13 -5.94 9.55
N ALA A 215 -9.34 -7.13 8.98
CA ALA A 215 -9.62 -8.33 9.76
C ALA A 215 -8.48 -8.67 10.73
N ILE A 216 -7.21 -8.43 10.35
CA ILE A 216 -6.05 -8.76 11.19
C ILE A 216 -6.09 -8.08 12.57
N PRO A 217 -6.06 -6.73 12.69
CA PRO A 217 -6.07 -6.06 13.98
C PRO A 217 -7.36 -6.31 14.77
N ILE A 218 -8.51 -6.40 14.09
CA ILE A 218 -9.80 -6.66 14.76
C ILE A 218 -9.81 -8.06 15.37
N VAL A 219 -9.45 -9.08 14.59
CA VAL A 219 -9.48 -10.47 15.07
C VAL A 219 -8.48 -10.67 16.19
N ILE A 220 -7.27 -10.11 16.07
CA ILE A 220 -6.30 -10.17 17.15
C ILE A 220 -6.87 -9.53 18.43
N TYR A 221 -7.32 -8.27 18.36
CA TYR A 221 -7.76 -7.53 19.54
C TYR A 221 -8.88 -8.21 20.33
N PHE A 222 -9.85 -8.81 19.63
CA PHE A 222 -11.02 -9.41 20.28
C PHE A 222 -10.88 -10.92 20.57
N PHE A 223 -9.98 -11.64 19.90
CA PHE A 223 -9.95 -13.10 19.96
C PHE A 223 -8.56 -13.73 20.21
N LYS A 224 -7.46 -12.96 20.28
CA LYS A 224 -6.10 -13.48 20.56
C LYS A 224 -5.36 -12.63 21.62
#